data_AF-A0A378SVV0-F1
#
_entry.id   AF-A0A378SVV0-F1
#
_cell.length_a   1.000
_cell.length_b   1.000
_cell.length_c   1.000
_cell.angle_alpha   90.00
_cell.angle_beta   90.00
_cell.angle_gamma   90.00
#
_symmetry.space_group_name_H-M   'P 1'
#
loop_
_entity.id
_entity.type
_entity.pdbx_description
1 polymer ?
#
loop_
_entity_poly.entity_id
_entity_poly.type
_entity_poly.pdbx_seq_one_letter_code
_entity_poly.pdbx_strand_id
1 'polypeptide(L)'
;MSDETKSLTQSAERWLSLAALVVAPTSLITGLCYFYGLLFIHDRLHYFGVDPSTLGYTSADYAVTTIRVFFFAVFRVLIVMALLVVLTVGVRRWAASARRIPLLRSIAWLATATGAAGLIVAAVWLTSEYSMINWVIKGAPPIYMAGLIVAGIALLVAGYSVLALTGGAGSLGRLPKIAERTMLVLAVITTVGALFWVTKIYASDQGKQDGAFAAGRLWAADGEFTAVQLDTPEVLGIPASLVKKSTLPAEGPPAAPVYRYQCLRVLEAHGGRYVLVPARWSRENGYAITVTPDASHRITGVVNSTPVAKGGTVDPYWQCPEVVRVFQAPDLEAVMLSPETTQTLVEATHLSVSGPDTITPARDNTAPPNECVLEDFAEKTPSAREREFTGDGAWIRERAMIFHSPTQAEEFMAGSMDRWNACAGTTAPVHRRGEAQPRTFGTLGVQENILSVPDSAPASRVADCTQALTAKSNIVIAVDVCGTKDPSRAVAVAYAMRNRIPTD
;
A
#
# COMPACT_ATOMS: atom_id res chain seq x y z
N MET A 1 71.02 5.76 -28.82
CA MET A 1 69.73 5.17 -29.23
C MET A 1 69.13 4.21 -28.18
N SER A 2 69.57 4.23 -26.90
CA SER A 2 69.07 3.33 -25.84
C SER A 2 68.36 4.04 -24.68
N ASP A 3 68.49 5.36 -24.52
CA ASP A 3 67.88 6.10 -23.41
C ASP A 3 66.47 6.61 -23.73
N GLU A 4 66.21 6.95 -25.00
CA GLU A 4 64.91 7.46 -25.45
C GLU A 4 63.81 6.36 -25.42
N THR A 5 64.19 5.11 -25.71
CA THR A 5 63.29 3.95 -25.63
C THR A 5 62.94 3.59 -24.18
N LYS A 6 63.86 3.75 -23.22
CA LYS A 6 63.60 3.54 -21.78
C LYS A 6 62.65 4.59 -21.20
N SER A 7 62.79 5.84 -21.63
CA SER A 7 61.91 6.95 -21.22
C SER A 7 60.47 6.75 -21.70
N LEU A 8 60.28 6.28 -22.93
CA LEU A 8 58.96 6.02 -23.49
C LEU A 8 58.27 4.82 -22.81
N THR A 9 58.99 3.74 -22.51
CA THR A 9 58.43 2.59 -21.79
C THR A 9 58.04 2.95 -20.35
N GLN A 10 58.84 3.76 -19.65
CA GLN A 10 58.54 4.19 -18.28
C GLN A 10 57.34 5.16 -18.21
N SER A 11 57.16 6.00 -19.24
CA SER A 11 56.01 6.89 -19.36
C SER A 11 54.75 6.10 -19.72
N ALA A 12 54.82 5.17 -20.69
CA ALA A 12 53.71 4.29 -21.04
C ALA A 12 53.26 3.40 -19.87
N GLU A 13 54.20 2.87 -19.09
CA GLU A 13 53.91 2.06 -17.89
C GLU A 13 53.25 2.90 -16.78
N ARG A 14 53.64 4.17 -16.60
CA ARG A 14 52.97 5.11 -15.70
C ARG A 14 51.57 5.48 -16.18
N TRP A 15 51.37 5.72 -17.48
CA TRP A 15 50.06 6.02 -18.06
C TRP A 15 49.13 4.81 -18.03
N LEU A 16 49.64 3.61 -18.28
CA LEU A 16 48.90 2.35 -18.14
C LEU A 16 48.56 2.07 -16.67
N SER A 17 49.48 2.35 -15.74
CA SER A 17 49.22 2.21 -14.29
C SER A 17 48.16 3.21 -13.81
N LEU A 18 48.22 4.47 -14.25
CA LEU A 18 47.22 5.50 -13.93
C LEU A 18 45.86 5.20 -14.59
N ALA A 19 45.86 4.73 -15.84
CA ALA A 19 44.64 4.29 -16.51
C ALA A 19 44.03 3.08 -15.81
N ALA A 20 44.83 2.07 -15.41
CA ALA A 20 44.34 0.92 -14.64
C ALA A 20 43.79 1.34 -13.26
N LEU A 21 44.41 2.33 -12.61
CA LEU A 21 43.97 2.86 -11.30
C LEU A 21 42.61 3.57 -11.35
N VAL A 22 42.23 4.14 -12.50
CA VAL A 22 40.97 4.90 -12.67
C VAL A 22 39.91 4.10 -13.42
N VAL A 23 40.30 3.38 -14.48
CA VAL A 23 39.37 2.63 -15.36
C VAL A 23 38.84 1.37 -14.66
N ALA A 24 39.66 0.67 -13.87
CA ALA A 24 39.19 -0.55 -13.20
C ALA A 24 38.14 -0.27 -12.12
N PRO A 25 38.31 0.72 -11.21
CA PRO A 25 37.29 1.05 -10.22
C PRO A 25 36.01 1.63 -10.85
N THR A 26 36.14 2.49 -11.87
CA THR A 26 34.98 3.08 -12.54
C THR A 26 34.16 2.02 -13.26
N SER A 27 34.80 1.12 -14.01
CA SER A 27 34.11 0.01 -14.69
C SER A 27 33.42 -0.92 -13.69
N LEU A 28 34.06 -1.22 -12.55
CA LEU A 28 33.46 -2.02 -11.48
C LEU A 28 32.24 -1.33 -10.86
N ILE A 29 32.34 -0.04 -10.55
CA ILE A 29 31.24 0.74 -9.99
C ILE A 29 30.07 0.78 -10.98
N THR A 30 30.33 1.05 -12.25
CA THR A 30 29.30 1.05 -13.30
C THR A 30 28.64 -0.32 -13.43
N GLY A 31 29.42 -1.41 -13.40
CA GLY A 31 28.89 -2.77 -13.44
C GLY A 31 28.01 -3.12 -12.23
N LEU A 32 28.41 -2.68 -11.03
CA LEU A 32 27.60 -2.84 -9.81
C LEU A 32 26.31 -2.04 -9.87
N CYS A 33 26.36 -0.78 -10.32
CA CYS A 33 25.16 0.03 -10.54
C CYS A 33 24.21 -0.67 -11.53
N TYR A 34 24.72 -1.08 -12.69
CA TYR A 34 23.93 -1.84 -13.65
C TYR A 34 23.27 -3.08 -13.01
N PHE A 35 24.05 -3.91 -12.30
CA PHE A 35 23.55 -5.14 -11.68
C PHE A 35 22.45 -4.89 -10.63
N TYR A 36 22.64 -3.93 -9.73
CA TYR A 36 21.63 -3.66 -8.69
C TYR A 36 20.40 -2.94 -9.23
N GLY A 37 20.57 -2.02 -10.19
CA GLY A 37 19.45 -1.39 -10.88
C GLY A 37 18.61 -2.41 -11.65
N LEU A 38 19.26 -3.37 -12.31
CA LEU A 38 18.59 -4.49 -12.99
C LEU A 38 17.73 -5.30 -12.02
N LEU A 39 18.28 -5.70 -10.86
CA LEU A 39 17.53 -6.47 -9.86
C LEU A 39 16.33 -5.69 -9.32
N PHE A 40 16.51 -4.40 -9.02
CA PHE A 40 15.43 -3.55 -8.54
C PHE A 40 14.29 -3.46 -9.57
N ILE A 41 14.62 -3.13 -10.83
CA ILE A 41 13.62 -2.99 -11.90
C ILE A 41 12.92 -4.32 -12.17
N HIS A 42 13.69 -5.42 -12.23
CA HIS A 42 13.15 -6.76 -12.41
C HIS A 42 12.13 -7.09 -11.34
N ASP A 43 12.50 -6.97 -10.06
CA ASP A 43 11.61 -7.38 -8.98
C ASP A 43 10.41 -6.44 -8.78
N ARG A 44 10.56 -5.15 -9.12
CA ARG A 44 9.46 -4.19 -9.17
C ARG A 44 8.45 -4.55 -10.26
N LEU A 45 8.89 -4.79 -11.50
CA LEU A 45 7.99 -5.08 -12.62
C LEU A 45 7.42 -6.49 -12.56
N HIS A 46 8.21 -7.46 -12.08
CA HIS A 46 7.75 -8.83 -11.84
C HIS A 46 6.68 -8.87 -10.74
N TYR A 47 6.63 -7.89 -9.83
CA TYR A 47 5.50 -7.75 -8.90
C TYR A 47 4.16 -7.64 -9.63
N PHE A 48 4.16 -6.98 -10.81
CA PHE A 48 3.01 -6.79 -11.69
C PHE A 48 2.90 -7.86 -12.80
N GLY A 49 3.80 -8.85 -12.83
CA GLY A 49 3.85 -9.87 -13.87
C GLY A 49 4.44 -9.39 -15.21
N VAL A 50 5.20 -8.29 -15.20
CA VAL A 50 5.81 -7.70 -16.41
C VAL A 50 7.31 -8.02 -16.44
N ASP A 51 7.77 -8.53 -17.58
CA ASP A 51 9.20 -8.76 -17.80
C ASP A 51 9.88 -7.49 -18.32
N PRO A 52 10.90 -6.95 -17.63
CA PRO A 52 11.62 -5.74 -18.05
C PRO A 52 12.28 -5.85 -19.42
N SER A 53 12.64 -7.05 -19.88
CA SER A 53 13.26 -7.26 -21.19
C SER A 53 12.37 -6.83 -22.36
N THR A 54 11.06 -6.70 -22.13
CA THR A 54 10.08 -6.29 -23.13
C THR A 54 9.97 -4.77 -23.31
N LEU A 55 10.60 -3.96 -22.44
CA LEU A 55 10.42 -2.50 -22.38
C LEU A 55 11.60 -1.69 -22.96
N GLY A 56 12.62 -2.38 -23.47
CA GLY A 56 13.75 -1.74 -24.14
C GLY A 56 14.63 -0.90 -23.20
N TYR A 57 14.77 -1.29 -21.93
CA TYR A 57 15.71 -0.66 -21.01
C TYR A 57 17.15 -0.73 -21.54
N THR A 58 17.86 0.39 -21.45
CA THR A 58 19.28 0.47 -21.77
C THR A 58 20.13 0.20 -20.53
N SER A 59 21.40 -0.10 -20.72
CA SER A 59 22.36 -0.25 -19.62
C SER A 59 22.50 1.03 -18.78
N ALA A 60 22.30 2.20 -19.38
CA ALA A 60 22.33 3.49 -18.69
C ALA A 60 21.15 3.63 -17.72
N ASP A 61 19.94 3.19 -18.11
CA ASP A 61 18.73 3.31 -17.28
C ASP A 61 18.84 2.49 -15.99
N TYR A 62 19.39 1.27 -16.10
CA TYR A 62 19.68 0.43 -14.94
C TYR A 62 20.68 1.12 -14.00
N ALA A 63 21.76 1.69 -14.52
CA ALA A 63 22.77 2.35 -13.70
C ALA A 63 22.24 3.59 -12.97
N VAL A 64 21.42 4.42 -13.63
CA VAL A 64 20.82 5.63 -13.04
C VAL A 64 19.82 5.26 -11.94
N THR A 65 19.07 4.17 -12.11
CA THR A 65 18.09 3.70 -11.12
C THR A 65 18.74 3.40 -9.77
N THR A 66 19.95 2.83 -9.75
CA THR A 66 20.69 2.57 -8.50
C THR A 66 20.94 3.85 -7.70
N ILE A 67 21.25 4.97 -8.35
CA ILE A 67 21.55 6.23 -7.66
C ILE A 67 20.34 6.67 -6.83
N ARG A 68 19.14 6.57 -7.40
CA ARG A 68 17.88 6.92 -6.74
C ARG A 68 17.58 6.00 -5.55
N VAL A 69 17.74 4.69 -5.75
CA VAL A 69 17.41 3.66 -4.75
C VAL A 69 18.36 3.71 -3.54
N PHE A 70 19.66 3.88 -3.79
CA PHE A 70 20.68 3.76 -2.75
C PHE A 70 21.04 5.09 -2.07
N PHE A 71 20.50 6.23 -2.51
CA PHE A 71 20.84 7.54 -1.93
C PHE A 71 20.74 7.55 -0.40
N PHE A 72 19.58 7.20 0.16
CA PHE A 72 19.39 7.16 1.61
C PHE A 72 20.18 6.03 2.29
N ALA A 73 20.38 4.90 1.61
CA ALA A 73 21.19 3.81 2.14
C ALA A 73 22.66 4.23 2.32
N VAL A 74 23.23 4.95 1.35
CA VAL A 74 24.59 5.50 1.41
C VAL A 74 24.72 6.49 2.57
N PHE A 75 23.74 7.39 2.79
CA PHE A 75 23.75 8.28 3.94
C PHE A 75 23.78 7.54 5.28
N ARG A 76 22.98 6.47 5.43
CA ARG A 76 23.00 5.63 6.64
C ARG A 76 24.36 4.97 6.85
N VAL A 77 24.97 4.45 5.80
CA VAL A 77 26.32 3.86 5.85
C VAL A 77 27.37 4.92 6.22
N LEU A 78 27.32 6.11 5.64
CA LEU A 78 28.24 7.21 5.96
C LEU A 78 28.12 7.65 7.42
N ILE A 79 26.91 7.71 7.98
CA ILE A 79 26.68 8.01 9.40
C ILE A 79 27.30 6.92 10.28
N VAL A 80 27.09 5.64 9.96
CA VAL A 80 27.70 4.52 10.70
C VAL A 80 29.23 4.59 10.62
N MET A 81 29.79 4.84 9.44
CA MET A 81 31.24 4.98 9.25
C MET A 81 31.80 6.17 10.03
N ALA A 82 31.11 7.32 10.03
CA ALA A 82 31.51 8.49 10.82
C ALA A 82 31.51 8.17 12.33
N LEU A 83 30.48 7.48 12.82
CA LEU A 83 30.39 7.03 14.21
C LEU A 83 31.53 6.06 14.56
N LEU A 84 31.85 5.12 13.68
CA LEU A 84 32.99 4.20 13.86
C LEU A 84 34.34 4.95 13.89
N VAL A 85 34.53 5.96 13.04
CA VAL A 85 35.73 6.80 13.07
C VAL A 85 35.83 7.56 14.39
N VAL A 86 34.74 8.17 14.86
CA VAL A 86 34.71 8.86 16.15
C VAL A 86 35.02 7.90 17.30
N LEU A 87 34.43 6.70 17.30
CA LEU A 87 34.69 5.66 18.30
C LEU A 87 36.15 5.21 18.30
N THR A 88 36.72 4.92 17.13
CA THR A 88 38.13 4.50 17.02
C THR A 88 39.10 5.58 17.48
N VAL A 89 38.85 6.86 17.16
CA VAL A 89 39.63 7.98 17.67
C VAL A 89 39.47 8.13 19.19
N GLY A 90 38.25 7.99 19.71
CA GLY A 90 37.96 8.01 21.15
C GLY A 90 38.72 6.91 21.90
N VAL A 91 38.69 5.68 21.38
CA VAL A 91 39.43 4.53 21.94
C VAL A 91 40.94 4.76 21.90
N ARG A 92 41.48 5.30 20.79
CA ARG A 92 42.91 5.63 20.69
C ARG A 92 43.32 6.70 21.71
N ARG A 93 42.52 7.76 21.87
CA ARG A 93 42.75 8.81 22.87
C ARG A 93 42.67 8.24 24.28
N TRP A 94 41.71 7.35 24.56
CA TRP A 94 41.57 6.71 25.85
C TRP A 94 42.75 5.77 26.17
N ALA A 95 43.21 5.00 25.20
CA ALA A 95 44.41 4.19 25.32
C ALA A 95 45.68 5.03 25.57
N ALA A 96 45.81 6.19 24.91
CA ALA A 96 46.93 7.12 25.11
C ALA A 96 46.93 7.77 26.51
N SER A 97 45.75 7.99 27.11
CA SER A 97 45.60 8.54 28.46
C SER A 97 45.97 7.56 29.59
N ALA A 98 46.35 6.31 29.27
CA ALA A 98 46.77 5.24 30.19
C ALA A 98 45.83 4.93 31.37
N ARG A 99 44.61 5.48 31.40
CA ARG A 99 43.60 5.28 32.44
C ARG A 99 42.75 4.03 32.13
N ARG A 100 42.63 3.12 33.10
CA ARG A 100 41.76 1.91 33.04
C ARG A 100 42.05 0.97 31.86
N ILE A 101 43.32 0.73 31.56
CA ILE A 101 43.80 -0.29 30.60
C ILE A 101 43.14 -1.69 30.78
N PRO A 102 42.89 -2.23 31.99
CA PRO A 102 42.22 -3.53 32.12
C PRO A 102 40.79 -3.55 31.56
N LEU A 103 40.05 -2.43 31.67
CA LEU A 103 38.68 -2.33 31.14
C LEU A 103 38.67 -2.36 29.60
N LEU A 104 39.60 -1.64 28.96
CA LEU A 104 39.80 -1.67 27.51
C LEU A 104 40.15 -3.07 26.99
N ARG A 105 40.96 -3.83 27.75
CA ARG A 105 41.31 -5.21 27.40
C ARG A 105 40.12 -6.16 27.52
N SER A 106 39.30 -6.04 28.57
CA SER A 106 38.07 -6.84 28.71
C SER A 106 37.07 -6.56 27.59
N ILE A 107 36.90 -5.29 27.21
CA ILE A 107 36.04 -4.89 26.08
C ILE A 107 36.57 -5.46 24.76
N ALA A 108 37.89 -5.42 24.53
CA ALA A 108 38.50 -5.95 23.31
C ALA A 108 38.38 -7.48 23.19
N TRP A 109 38.54 -8.21 24.30
CA TRP A 109 38.31 -9.66 24.35
C TRP A 109 36.84 -10.00 24.13
N LEU A 110 35.92 -9.26 24.76
CA LEU A 110 34.49 -9.44 24.54
C LEU A 110 34.11 -9.20 23.08
N ALA A 111 34.59 -8.10 22.47
CA ALA A 111 34.37 -7.81 21.06
C ALA A 111 34.91 -8.93 20.14
N THR A 112 36.11 -9.45 20.42
CA THR A 112 36.72 -10.55 19.65
C THR A 112 35.90 -11.83 19.79
N ALA A 113 35.47 -12.18 21.01
CA ALA A 113 34.64 -13.37 21.27
C ALA A 113 33.27 -13.26 20.60
N THR A 114 32.62 -12.10 20.68
CA THR A 114 31.34 -11.83 20.00
C THR A 114 31.49 -11.89 18.48
N GLY A 115 32.56 -11.32 17.93
CA GLY A 115 32.85 -11.37 16.49
C GLY A 115 33.11 -12.80 15.99
N ALA A 116 33.87 -13.60 16.74
CA ALA A 116 34.12 -15.01 16.43
C ALA A 116 32.83 -15.84 16.49
N ALA A 117 32.02 -15.66 17.53
CA ALA A 117 30.73 -16.34 17.66
C ALA A 117 29.79 -16.00 16.49
N GLY A 118 29.73 -14.73 16.09
CA GLY A 118 28.95 -14.28 14.94
C GLY A 118 29.38 -14.96 13.62
N LEU A 119 30.69 -15.09 13.38
CA LEU A 119 31.21 -15.78 12.20
C LEU A 119 30.95 -17.29 12.22
N ILE A 120 31.04 -17.95 13.38
CA ILE A 120 30.72 -19.38 13.51
C ILE A 120 29.25 -19.63 13.18
N VAL A 121 28.34 -18.79 13.69
CA VAL A 121 26.90 -18.88 13.38
C VAL A 121 26.66 -18.72 11.88
N ALA A 122 27.32 -17.75 11.23
CA ALA A 122 27.22 -17.55 9.80
C ALA A 122 27.77 -18.73 8.98
N ALA A 123 28.90 -19.32 9.41
CA ALA A 123 29.53 -20.45 8.74
C ALA A 123 28.66 -21.71 8.82
N VAL A 124 28.06 -22.00 9.98
CA VAL A 124 27.14 -23.14 10.14
C VAL A 124 25.89 -22.96 9.29
N TRP A 125 25.34 -21.75 9.20
CA TRP A 125 24.20 -21.49 8.33
C TRP A 125 24.52 -21.76 6.86
N LEU A 126 25.67 -21.28 6.37
CA LEU A 126 26.11 -21.47 4.99
C LEU A 126 26.33 -22.94 4.61
N THR A 127 26.70 -23.80 5.57
CA THR A 127 27.02 -25.21 5.30
C THR A 127 25.88 -26.17 5.54
N SER A 128 24.87 -25.80 6.34
CA SER A 128 23.82 -26.73 6.78
C SER A 128 22.41 -26.33 6.38
N GLU A 129 22.22 -25.18 5.72
CA GLU A 129 20.91 -24.53 5.44
C GLU A 129 20.05 -24.28 6.71
N TYR A 130 20.55 -24.63 7.90
CA TYR A 130 19.87 -24.52 9.18
C TYR A 130 20.05 -23.12 9.76
N SER A 131 18.99 -22.32 9.78
CA SER A 131 19.02 -20.97 10.34
C SER A 131 18.88 -20.98 11.85
N MET A 132 20.01 -21.06 12.57
CA MET A 132 20.05 -20.92 14.03
C MET A 132 19.49 -19.57 14.51
N ILE A 133 19.50 -18.52 13.68
CA ILE A 133 18.93 -17.23 14.05
C ILE A 133 17.40 -17.25 14.10
N ASN A 134 16.76 -18.15 13.34
CA ASN A 134 15.31 -18.31 13.35
C ASN A 134 14.79 -18.77 14.71
N TRP A 135 15.65 -19.37 15.54
CA TRP A 135 15.35 -19.75 16.91
C TRP A 135 15.26 -18.54 17.85
N VAL A 136 16.04 -17.48 17.59
CA VAL A 136 16.06 -16.23 18.40
C VAL A 136 15.09 -15.19 17.83
N ILE A 137 15.05 -15.04 16.51
CA ILE A 137 14.20 -14.11 15.78
C ILE A 137 13.43 -14.92 14.74
N LYS A 138 12.21 -15.33 15.08
CA LYS A 138 11.33 -16.06 14.16
C LYS A 138 11.08 -15.19 12.91
N GLY A 139 11.41 -15.73 11.74
CA GLY A 139 11.24 -15.06 10.45
C GLY A 139 12.32 -14.04 10.09
N ALA A 140 13.51 -14.10 10.69
CA ALA A 140 14.60 -13.17 10.38
C ALA A 140 14.94 -13.18 8.88
N PRO A 141 14.84 -12.04 8.17
CA PRO A 141 15.21 -11.97 6.77
C PRO A 141 16.71 -12.23 6.55
N PRO A 142 17.11 -12.80 5.40
CA PRO A 142 18.50 -13.17 5.10
C PRO A 142 19.52 -12.02 5.18
N ILE A 143 19.06 -10.76 5.16
CA ILE A 143 19.90 -9.57 5.28
C ILE A 143 20.67 -9.50 6.61
N TYR A 144 20.09 -10.02 7.70
CA TYR A 144 20.73 -10.03 9.03
C TYR A 144 21.98 -10.92 9.07
N MET A 145 22.00 -12.01 8.31
CA MET A 145 23.15 -12.93 8.27
C MET A 145 24.37 -12.30 7.64
N ALA A 146 24.21 -11.61 6.52
CA ALA A 146 25.34 -10.96 5.88
C ALA A 146 25.78 -9.70 6.67
N GLY A 147 24.86 -9.02 7.36
CA GLY A 147 25.20 -8.02 8.37
C GLY A 147 26.04 -8.58 9.53
N LEU A 148 25.73 -9.79 10.02
CA LEU A 148 26.52 -10.48 11.04
C LEU A 148 27.93 -10.84 10.57
N ILE A 149 28.10 -11.22 9.30
CA ILE A 149 29.43 -11.50 8.73
C ILE A 149 30.28 -10.22 8.74
N VAL A 150 29.73 -9.11 8.24
CA VAL A 150 30.44 -7.83 8.20
C VAL A 150 30.76 -7.33 9.61
N ALA A 151 29.77 -7.38 10.52
CA ALA A 151 29.97 -6.98 11.92
C ALA A 151 30.97 -7.89 12.64
N GLY A 152 30.93 -9.20 12.40
CA GLY A 152 31.84 -10.18 12.97
C GLY A 152 33.29 -9.93 12.57
N ILE A 153 33.54 -9.71 11.28
CA ILE A 153 34.87 -9.34 10.78
C ILE A 153 35.33 -8.00 11.37
N ALA A 154 34.47 -6.98 11.38
CA ALA A 154 34.81 -5.67 11.92
C ALA A 154 35.17 -5.73 13.41
N LEU A 155 34.41 -6.51 14.20
CA LEU A 155 34.68 -6.72 15.63
C LEU A 155 35.98 -7.48 15.87
N LEU A 156 36.29 -8.49 15.06
CA LEU A 156 37.55 -9.23 15.15
C LEU A 156 38.77 -8.34 14.83
N VAL A 157 38.69 -7.54 13.76
CA VAL A 157 39.76 -6.62 13.36
C VAL A 157 39.93 -5.51 14.41
N ALA A 158 38.83 -4.95 14.92
CA ALA A 158 38.86 -3.93 15.96
C ALA A 158 39.40 -4.46 17.29
N GLY A 159 38.94 -5.64 17.73
CA GLY A 159 39.39 -6.31 18.94
C GLY A 159 40.89 -6.64 18.89
N TYR A 160 41.36 -7.21 17.78
CA TYR A 160 42.78 -7.46 17.54
C TYR A 160 43.61 -6.17 17.58
N SER A 161 43.15 -5.11 16.90
CA SER A 161 43.85 -3.83 16.85
C SER A 161 44.00 -3.20 18.24
N VAL A 162 42.97 -3.27 19.08
CA VAL A 162 43.01 -2.74 20.45
C VAL A 162 43.88 -3.61 21.37
N LEU A 163 43.85 -4.94 21.23
CA LEU A 163 44.73 -5.85 21.97
C LEU A 163 46.22 -5.66 21.59
N ALA A 164 46.50 -5.40 20.32
CA ALA A 164 47.83 -5.08 19.83
C ALA A 164 48.33 -3.72 20.34
N LEU A 165 47.47 -2.69 20.39
CA LEU A 165 47.81 -1.36 20.91
C LEU A 165 48.04 -1.33 22.42
N THR A 166 47.30 -2.13 23.18
CA THR A 166 47.38 -2.14 24.66
C THR A 166 48.40 -3.14 25.21
N GLY A 167 49.15 -3.84 24.35
CA GLY A 167 50.07 -4.92 24.75
C GLY A 167 49.37 -6.12 25.39
N GLY A 168 48.04 -6.22 25.30
CA GLY A 168 47.24 -7.28 25.89
C GLY A 168 47.29 -8.60 25.13
N ALA A 169 47.90 -8.62 23.94
CA ALA A 169 48.08 -9.81 23.11
C ALA A 169 49.02 -10.87 23.74
N GLY A 170 49.81 -10.51 24.77
CA GLY A 170 50.52 -11.45 25.64
C GLY A 170 51.19 -12.65 24.93
N SER A 171 50.88 -13.87 25.37
CA SER A 171 51.49 -15.16 24.96
C SER A 171 51.18 -15.63 23.53
N LEU A 172 50.24 -15.01 22.80
CA LEU A 172 49.97 -15.35 21.40
C LEU A 172 50.99 -14.73 20.43
N GLY A 173 51.82 -13.78 20.90
CA GLY A 173 52.76 -13.06 20.05
C GLY A 173 52.06 -12.17 19.01
N ARG A 174 52.80 -11.20 18.45
CA ARG A 174 52.32 -10.49 17.26
C ARG A 174 52.34 -11.48 16.11
N LEU A 175 51.22 -11.63 15.39
CA LEU A 175 51.17 -12.47 14.19
C LEU A 175 52.33 -12.09 13.25
N PRO A 176 52.98 -13.06 12.57
CA PRO A 176 53.97 -12.73 11.57
C PRO A 176 53.34 -11.82 10.51
N LYS A 177 54.07 -10.78 10.07
CA LYS A 177 53.56 -9.74 9.16
C LYS A 177 52.88 -10.29 7.90
N ILE A 178 53.30 -11.48 7.45
CA ILE A 178 52.71 -12.19 6.31
C ILE A 178 51.31 -12.71 6.67
N ALA A 179 51.15 -13.39 7.81
CA ALA A 179 49.86 -13.90 8.28
C ALA A 179 48.85 -12.77 8.57
N GLU A 180 49.31 -11.67 9.17
CA GLU A 180 48.49 -10.46 9.40
C GLU A 180 47.97 -9.87 8.07
N ARG A 181 48.84 -9.76 7.06
CA ARG A 181 48.43 -9.31 5.72
C ARG A 181 47.47 -10.29 5.05
N THR A 182 47.71 -11.60 5.14
CA THR A 182 46.82 -12.61 4.56
C THR A 182 45.44 -12.59 5.20
N MET A 183 45.37 -12.47 6.53
CA MET A 183 44.09 -12.35 7.26
C MET A 183 43.36 -11.06 6.89
N LEU A 184 44.07 -9.93 6.74
CA LEU A 184 43.47 -8.68 6.33
C LEU A 184 42.92 -8.76 4.90
N VAL A 185 43.68 -9.35 3.97
CA VAL A 185 43.22 -9.57 2.59
C VAL A 185 41.98 -10.46 2.56
N LEU A 186 41.98 -11.56 3.31
CA LEU A 186 40.82 -12.45 3.41
C LEU A 186 39.62 -11.73 4.04
N ALA A 187 39.83 -10.95 5.10
CA ALA A 187 38.79 -10.15 5.74
C ALA A 187 38.19 -9.13 4.76
N VAL A 188 39.02 -8.45 3.96
CA VAL A 188 38.55 -7.52 2.94
C VAL A 188 37.75 -8.24 1.86
N ILE A 189 38.24 -9.35 1.31
CA ILE A 189 37.53 -10.12 0.27
C ILE A 189 36.18 -10.63 0.79
N THR A 190 36.15 -11.24 1.97
CA THR A 190 34.91 -11.73 2.59
C THR A 190 33.95 -10.59 2.90
N THR A 191 34.46 -9.44 3.36
CA THR A 191 33.63 -8.25 3.61
C THR A 191 33.03 -7.71 2.32
N VAL A 192 33.81 -7.62 1.24
CA VAL A 192 33.32 -7.18 -0.07
C VAL A 192 32.27 -8.15 -0.62
N GLY A 193 32.50 -9.46 -0.53
CA GLY A 193 31.52 -10.48 -0.93
C GLY A 193 30.24 -10.42 -0.09
N ALA A 194 30.36 -10.25 1.23
CA ALA A 194 29.21 -10.11 2.13
C ALA A 194 28.43 -8.82 1.86
N LEU A 195 29.11 -7.70 1.64
CA LEU A 195 28.49 -6.43 1.25
C LEU A 195 27.76 -6.57 -0.09
N PHE A 196 28.40 -7.17 -1.09
CA PHE A 196 27.77 -7.45 -2.38
C PHE A 196 26.46 -8.22 -2.23
N TRP A 197 26.47 -9.25 -1.36
CA TRP A 197 25.30 -10.07 -1.05
C TRP A 197 24.20 -9.31 -0.30
N VAL A 198 24.54 -8.52 0.73
CA VAL A 198 23.59 -7.63 1.43
C VAL A 198 22.93 -6.69 0.44
N THR A 199 23.72 -6.03 -0.39
CA THR A 199 23.24 -5.05 -1.36
C THR A 199 22.34 -5.69 -2.41
N LYS A 200 22.63 -6.92 -2.83
CA LYS A 200 21.76 -7.72 -3.72
C LYS A 200 20.39 -7.97 -3.08
N ILE A 201 20.36 -8.47 -1.84
CA ILE A 201 19.11 -8.74 -1.12
C ILE A 201 18.32 -7.44 -0.94
N TYR A 202 19.01 -6.37 -0.55
CA TYR A 202 18.40 -5.06 -0.36
C TYR A 202 17.77 -4.53 -1.65
N ALA A 203 18.48 -4.60 -2.79
CA ALA A 203 17.93 -4.16 -4.08
C ALA A 203 16.66 -4.94 -4.47
N SER A 204 16.69 -6.27 -4.28
CA SER A 204 15.55 -7.16 -4.55
C SER A 204 14.35 -6.84 -3.66
N ASP A 205 14.57 -6.73 -2.35
CA ASP A 205 13.53 -6.44 -1.37
C ASP A 205 12.93 -5.05 -1.60
N GLN A 206 13.77 -4.05 -1.84
CA GLN A 206 13.33 -2.69 -2.15
C GLN A 206 12.51 -2.65 -3.45
N GLY A 207 12.87 -3.43 -4.48
CA GLY A 207 12.07 -3.54 -5.71
C GLY A 207 10.68 -4.12 -5.47
N LYS A 208 10.59 -5.18 -4.65
CA LYS A 208 9.30 -5.78 -4.25
C LYS A 208 8.45 -4.82 -3.41
N GLN A 209 9.07 -4.11 -2.48
CA GLN A 209 8.40 -3.12 -1.64
C GLN A 209 7.88 -1.94 -2.48
N ASP A 210 8.68 -1.45 -3.43
CA ASP A 210 8.27 -0.40 -4.36
C ASP A 210 7.10 -0.86 -5.24
N GLY A 211 7.14 -2.09 -5.75
CA GLY A 211 6.02 -2.68 -6.49
C GLY A 211 4.74 -2.80 -5.65
N ALA A 212 4.85 -3.28 -4.41
CA ALA A 212 3.72 -3.36 -3.48
C ALA A 212 3.16 -1.98 -3.11
N PHE A 213 4.05 -1.01 -2.91
CA PHE A 213 3.69 0.37 -2.63
C PHE A 213 2.96 1.03 -3.81
N ALA A 214 3.48 0.84 -5.03
CA ALA A 214 2.83 1.28 -6.26
C ALA A 214 1.43 0.67 -6.40
N ALA A 215 1.28 -0.64 -6.18
CA ALA A 215 0.00 -1.33 -6.24
C ALA A 215 -1.04 -0.77 -5.26
N GLY A 216 -0.60 -0.36 -4.06
CA GLY A 216 -1.45 0.29 -3.06
C GLY A 216 -2.00 1.66 -3.48
N ARG A 217 -1.37 2.31 -4.47
CA ARG A 217 -1.66 3.70 -4.89
C ARG A 217 -2.27 3.83 -6.29
N LEU A 218 -2.56 2.72 -6.96
CA LEU A 218 -3.14 2.73 -8.31
C LEU A 218 -4.57 3.29 -8.35
N TRP A 219 -5.33 3.12 -7.28
CA TRP A 219 -6.72 3.59 -7.24
C TRP A 219 -6.77 5.10 -7.25
N ALA A 220 -6.00 5.68 -6.34
CA ALA A 220 -6.10 7.04 -5.92
C ALA A 220 -5.59 7.93 -7.08
N ALA A 221 -6.43 8.85 -7.55
CA ALA A 221 -6.13 9.73 -8.69
C ALA A 221 -5.15 10.87 -8.29
N ASP A 222 -4.26 10.57 -7.34
CA ASP A 222 -3.49 11.51 -6.50
C ASP A 222 -2.28 12.09 -7.25
N GLY A 223 -2.22 11.89 -8.56
CA GLY A 223 -1.16 12.40 -9.42
C GLY A 223 0.12 11.55 -9.49
N GLU A 224 0.28 10.47 -8.72
CA GLU A 224 1.45 9.59 -8.86
C GLU A 224 1.38 8.71 -10.11
N PHE A 225 0.20 8.16 -10.41
CA PHE A 225 -0.02 7.35 -11.62
C PHE A 225 -1.01 8.02 -12.55
N THR A 226 -0.59 8.29 -13.78
CA THR A 226 -1.44 8.96 -14.78
C THR A 226 -2.54 8.00 -15.22
N ALA A 227 -3.80 8.44 -15.06
CA ALA A 227 -4.96 7.75 -15.62
C ALA A 227 -4.95 7.87 -17.15
N VAL A 228 -5.16 6.75 -17.83
CA VAL A 228 -5.22 6.72 -19.30
C VAL A 228 -6.41 5.90 -19.78
N GLN A 229 -6.83 6.21 -20.99
CA GLN A 229 -7.70 5.36 -21.80
C GLN A 229 -6.91 4.81 -22.99
N LEU A 230 -7.17 3.54 -23.31
CA LEU A 230 -6.60 2.84 -24.45
C LEU A 230 -7.70 2.59 -25.48
N ASP A 231 -7.52 3.14 -26.67
CA ASP A 231 -8.38 2.84 -27.81
C ASP A 231 -7.67 1.82 -28.71
N THR A 232 -8.28 0.66 -28.94
CA THR A 232 -7.74 -0.42 -29.77
C THR A 232 -8.85 -1.18 -30.52
N PRO A 233 -8.62 -1.64 -31.77
CA PRO A 233 -9.54 -2.53 -32.46
C PRO A 233 -9.53 -3.97 -31.90
N GLU A 234 -8.56 -4.33 -31.07
CA GLU A 234 -8.43 -5.66 -30.49
C GLU A 234 -9.25 -5.83 -29.21
N VAL A 235 -9.82 -7.02 -29.02
CA VAL A 235 -10.50 -7.39 -27.78
C VAL A 235 -9.49 -7.98 -26.80
N LEU A 236 -9.09 -7.19 -25.80
CA LEU A 236 -8.03 -7.55 -24.84
C LEU A 236 -8.41 -8.61 -23.78
N GLY A 237 -9.67 -9.06 -23.73
CA GLY A 237 -10.11 -10.11 -22.79
C GLY A 237 -10.05 -9.77 -21.29
N ILE A 238 -9.86 -8.49 -20.92
CA ILE A 238 -9.73 -8.06 -19.52
C ILE A 238 -11.11 -8.11 -18.82
N PRO A 239 -11.21 -8.62 -17.58
CA PRO A 239 -12.46 -8.66 -16.83
C PRO A 239 -13.12 -7.28 -16.67
N ALA A 240 -14.46 -7.23 -16.83
CA ALA A 240 -15.26 -6.02 -16.67
C ALA A 240 -15.27 -5.45 -15.24
N SER A 241 -14.79 -6.21 -14.25
CA SER A 241 -14.56 -5.74 -12.87
C SER A 241 -13.32 -4.87 -12.72
N LEU A 242 -12.41 -4.87 -13.70
CA LEU A 242 -11.15 -4.13 -13.67
C LEU A 242 -11.12 -2.95 -14.64
N VAL A 243 -11.85 -3.03 -15.75
CA VAL A 243 -11.87 -2.00 -16.80
C VAL A 243 -13.28 -1.70 -17.26
N LYS A 244 -13.55 -0.44 -17.61
CA LYS A 244 -14.76 -0.05 -18.34
C LYS A 244 -14.45 -0.14 -19.83
N LYS A 245 -15.12 -1.08 -20.52
CA LYS A 245 -15.03 -1.26 -21.98
C LYS A 245 -16.23 -0.58 -22.64
N SER A 246 -15.98 0.33 -23.56
CA SER A 246 -17.02 0.92 -24.43
C SER A 246 -16.65 0.77 -25.90
N THR A 247 -17.66 0.72 -26.77
CA THR A 247 -17.46 0.73 -28.23
C THR A 247 -17.54 2.17 -28.72
N LEU A 248 -16.52 2.64 -29.43
CA LEU A 248 -16.56 3.95 -30.05
C LEU A 248 -17.44 3.90 -31.31
N PRO A 249 -18.30 4.90 -31.53
CA PRO A 249 -19.07 4.99 -32.76
C PRO A 249 -18.12 5.12 -33.95
N ALA A 250 -18.38 4.38 -35.02
CA ALA A 250 -17.62 4.52 -36.26
C ALA A 250 -18.02 5.83 -36.94
N GLU A 251 -17.09 6.78 -37.06
CA GLU A 251 -17.26 7.96 -37.90
C GLU A 251 -16.80 7.64 -39.33
N GLY A 252 -17.74 7.52 -40.26
CA GLY A 252 -17.44 7.33 -41.70
C GLY A 252 -17.81 5.95 -42.27
N PRO A 253 -17.15 5.51 -43.36
CA PRO A 253 -17.46 4.22 -44.01
C PRO A 253 -17.25 3.04 -43.06
N PRO A 254 -17.82 1.85 -43.34
CA PRO A 254 -17.79 0.71 -42.43
C PRO A 254 -16.35 0.30 -42.10
N ALA A 255 -15.89 0.70 -40.92
CA ALA A 255 -14.61 0.32 -40.34
C ALA A 255 -14.83 -0.71 -39.23
N ALA A 256 -13.78 -1.46 -38.88
CA ALA A 256 -13.81 -2.34 -37.72
C ALA A 256 -14.10 -1.52 -36.43
N PRO A 257 -14.90 -2.07 -35.49
CA PRO A 257 -15.20 -1.37 -34.25
C PRO A 257 -13.93 -1.11 -33.43
N VAL A 258 -13.79 0.10 -32.90
CA VAL A 258 -12.72 0.44 -31.96
C VAL A 258 -13.27 0.37 -30.55
N TYR A 259 -12.56 -0.34 -29.67
CA TYR A 259 -12.89 -0.47 -28.26
C TYR A 259 -12.07 0.51 -27.44
N ARG A 260 -12.76 1.23 -26.55
CA ARG A 260 -12.15 2.09 -25.54
C ARG A 260 -12.12 1.38 -24.21
N TYR A 261 -10.93 1.23 -23.66
CA TYR A 261 -10.67 0.71 -22.33
C TYR A 261 -10.27 1.85 -21.39
N GLN A 262 -11.06 2.06 -20.34
CA GLN A 262 -10.81 3.04 -19.29
C GLN A 262 -10.37 2.34 -18.00
N CYS A 263 -10.11 3.12 -16.94
CA CYS A 263 -9.64 2.63 -15.63
C CYS A 263 -8.21 2.08 -15.63
N LEU A 264 -7.38 2.51 -16.59
CA LEU A 264 -5.97 2.11 -16.70
C LEU A 264 -5.07 3.19 -16.09
N ARG A 265 -3.94 2.74 -15.54
CA ARG A 265 -2.85 3.54 -14.99
C ARG A 265 -1.58 3.23 -15.74
N VAL A 266 -0.80 4.26 -16.06
CA VAL A 266 0.55 4.07 -16.60
C VAL A 266 1.47 3.70 -15.44
N LEU A 267 1.86 2.44 -15.36
CA LEU A 267 2.85 1.96 -14.39
C LEU A 267 4.26 2.37 -14.80
N GLU A 268 4.57 2.24 -16.08
CA GLU A 268 5.88 2.53 -16.66
C GLU A 268 5.71 2.95 -18.12
N ALA A 269 6.48 3.93 -18.56
CA ALA A 269 6.54 4.34 -19.96
C ALA A 269 8.01 4.46 -20.37
N HIS A 270 8.51 3.45 -21.08
CA HIS A 270 9.92 3.33 -21.42
C HIS A 270 10.11 2.73 -22.82
N GLY A 271 11.11 3.20 -23.56
CA GLY A 271 11.44 2.64 -24.89
C GLY A 271 10.30 2.72 -25.91
N GLY A 272 9.40 3.70 -25.79
CA GLY A 272 8.20 3.84 -26.62
C GLY A 272 7.08 2.84 -26.28
N ARG A 273 7.19 2.10 -25.17
CA ARG A 273 6.20 1.13 -24.69
C ARG A 273 5.61 1.61 -23.39
N TYR A 274 4.32 1.33 -23.21
CA TYR A 274 3.57 1.67 -22.02
C TYR A 274 3.11 0.40 -21.33
N VAL A 275 3.41 0.30 -20.04
CA VAL A 275 2.85 -0.73 -19.16
C VAL A 275 1.64 -0.14 -18.49
N LEU A 276 0.47 -0.70 -18.81
CA LEU A 276 -0.82 -0.28 -18.29
C LEU A 276 -1.35 -1.32 -17.31
N VAL A 277 -1.83 -0.85 -16.16
CA VAL A 277 -2.45 -1.69 -15.13
C VAL A 277 -3.81 -1.11 -14.73
N PRO A 278 -4.83 -1.93 -14.42
CA PRO A 278 -6.10 -1.44 -13.89
C PRO A 278 -5.95 -0.71 -12.54
N ALA A 279 -6.82 0.26 -12.26
CA ALA A 279 -6.87 0.97 -10.97
C ALA A 279 -7.13 0.03 -9.78
N ARG A 280 -7.87 -1.07 -10.00
CA ARG A 280 -8.15 -2.15 -9.02
C ARG A 280 -7.23 -3.34 -9.11
N TRP A 281 -6.05 -3.18 -9.72
CA TRP A 281 -5.08 -4.26 -9.79
C TRP A 281 -4.77 -4.81 -8.40
N SER A 282 -4.71 -6.15 -8.30
CA SER A 282 -4.28 -6.88 -7.11
C SER A 282 -3.42 -8.07 -7.53
N ARG A 283 -2.65 -8.63 -6.58
CA ARG A 283 -1.78 -9.79 -6.86
C ARG A 283 -2.54 -11.03 -7.32
N GLU A 284 -3.80 -11.19 -6.90
CA GLU A 284 -4.58 -12.41 -7.17
C GLU A 284 -5.30 -12.35 -8.52
N ASN A 285 -5.77 -11.16 -8.93
CA ASN A 285 -6.64 -10.99 -10.10
C ASN A 285 -6.15 -9.91 -11.09
N GLY A 286 -4.95 -9.36 -10.89
CA GLY A 286 -4.43 -8.23 -11.65
C GLY A 286 -3.95 -8.59 -13.06
N TYR A 287 -4.16 -7.67 -13.99
CA TYR A 287 -3.67 -7.75 -15.37
C TYR A 287 -2.68 -6.62 -15.63
N ALA A 288 -1.59 -6.90 -16.34
CA ALA A 288 -0.68 -5.89 -16.85
C ALA A 288 -0.60 -6.01 -18.37
N ILE A 289 -0.73 -4.88 -19.06
CA ILE A 289 -0.82 -4.82 -20.52
C ILE A 289 0.34 -3.98 -21.00
N THR A 290 1.16 -4.52 -21.88
CA THR A 290 2.22 -3.74 -22.53
C THR A 290 1.76 -3.34 -23.92
N VAL A 291 1.68 -2.04 -24.18
CA VAL A 291 1.18 -1.48 -25.44
C VAL A 291 2.26 -0.61 -26.07
N THR A 292 2.41 -0.71 -27.37
CA THR A 292 3.22 0.24 -28.16
C THR A 292 2.25 1.20 -28.85
N PRO A 293 2.29 2.52 -28.57
CA PRO A 293 1.40 3.46 -29.23
C PRO A 293 1.67 3.51 -30.73
N ASP A 294 0.63 3.31 -31.52
CA ASP A 294 0.67 3.33 -32.98
C ASP A 294 -0.68 3.80 -33.54
N ALA A 295 -0.94 3.56 -34.83
CA ALA A 295 -2.19 3.94 -35.47
C ALA A 295 -3.41 3.15 -34.96
N SER A 296 -3.22 1.93 -34.44
CA SER A 296 -4.29 1.09 -33.91
C SER A 296 -4.40 1.17 -32.38
N HIS A 297 -3.35 1.56 -31.68
CA HIS A 297 -3.29 1.67 -30.23
C HIS A 297 -3.06 3.11 -29.80
N ARG A 298 -4.16 3.83 -29.55
CA ARG A 298 -4.08 5.23 -29.08
C ARG A 298 -4.23 5.27 -27.56
N ILE A 299 -3.21 5.82 -26.89
CA ILE A 299 -3.23 6.09 -25.46
C ILE A 299 -3.54 7.57 -25.25
N THR A 300 -4.55 7.87 -24.44
CA THR A 300 -4.93 9.26 -24.10
C THR A 300 -4.93 9.43 -22.59
N GLY A 301 -4.24 10.47 -22.09
CA GLY A 301 -4.26 10.83 -20.68
C GLY A 301 -5.59 11.44 -20.25
N VAL A 302 -6.09 11.04 -19.08
CA VAL A 302 -7.30 11.58 -18.46
C VAL A 302 -6.87 12.54 -17.36
N VAL A 303 -7.10 13.84 -17.59
CA VAL A 303 -6.71 14.90 -16.64
C VAL A 303 -7.83 15.22 -15.65
N ASN A 304 -9.08 15.05 -16.05
CA ASN A 304 -10.25 15.41 -15.25
C ASN A 304 -10.76 14.22 -14.43
N SER A 305 -9.93 13.73 -13.51
CA SER A 305 -10.33 12.72 -12.53
C SER A 305 -10.67 13.42 -11.22
N THR A 306 -11.95 13.49 -10.85
CA THR A 306 -12.31 13.85 -9.48
C THR A 306 -11.69 12.80 -8.56
N PRO A 307 -10.80 13.16 -7.62
CA PRO A 307 -10.22 12.18 -6.73
C PRO A 307 -11.33 11.62 -5.85
N VAL A 308 -11.67 10.35 -6.07
CA VAL A 308 -12.59 9.59 -5.22
C VAL A 308 -11.76 8.61 -4.41
N ALA A 309 -11.79 8.77 -3.09
CA ALA A 309 -11.08 7.88 -2.19
C ALA A 309 -11.62 6.44 -2.31
N LYS A 310 -10.74 5.49 -2.02
CA LYS A 310 -11.09 4.08 -1.85
C LYS A 310 -11.98 3.94 -0.61
N GLY A 311 -13.02 3.10 -0.66
CA GLY A 311 -13.97 2.94 0.44
C GLY A 311 -15.11 1.97 0.17
N GLY A 312 -15.84 1.58 1.22
CA GLY A 312 -16.97 0.64 1.14
C GLY A 312 -18.13 1.14 0.28
N THR A 313 -18.25 2.46 0.10
CA THR A 313 -19.21 3.14 -0.77
C THR A 313 -18.88 3.07 -2.26
N VAL A 314 -17.63 2.77 -2.63
CA VAL A 314 -17.15 2.87 -4.02
C VAL A 314 -16.52 1.57 -4.51
N ASP A 315 -15.59 1.00 -3.74
CA ASP A 315 -14.77 -0.14 -4.15
C ASP A 315 -15.58 -1.36 -4.61
N PRO A 316 -16.71 -1.73 -4.00
CA PRO A 316 -17.45 -2.90 -4.45
C PRO A 316 -18.12 -2.69 -5.82
N TYR A 317 -18.34 -1.45 -6.25
CA TYR A 317 -19.30 -1.13 -7.31
C TYR A 317 -18.65 -0.54 -8.58
N TRP A 318 -17.50 0.11 -8.47
CA TRP A 318 -16.83 0.73 -9.62
C TRP A 318 -15.45 0.13 -9.89
N GLN A 319 -15.02 0.19 -11.16
CA GLN A 319 -13.72 -0.31 -11.61
C GLN A 319 -12.59 0.69 -11.32
N CYS A 320 -12.90 1.99 -11.27
CA CYS A 320 -11.94 3.07 -11.01
C CYS A 320 -12.66 4.35 -10.55
N PRO A 321 -11.96 5.32 -9.94
CA PRO A 321 -12.57 6.57 -9.49
C PRO A 321 -13.12 7.45 -10.63
N GLU A 322 -12.55 7.39 -11.84
CA GLU A 322 -12.94 8.28 -12.95
C GLU A 322 -14.34 8.01 -13.49
N VAL A 323 -14.87 6.81 -13.23
CA VAL A 323 -16.21 6.41 -13.68
C VAL A 323 -17.24 6.50 -12.55
N VAL A 324 -16.83 6.89 -11.35
CA VAL A 324 -17.74 7.05 -10.21
C VAL A 324 -18.62 8.27 -10.47
N ARG A 325 -19.92 8.03 -10.59
CA ARG A 325 -20.91 9.09 -10.73
C ARG A 325 -21.22 9.70 -9.38
N VAL A 326 -21.20 11.03 -9.30
CA VAL A 326 -21.72 11.81 -8.17
C VAL A 326 -23.16 12.20 -8.48
N PHE A 327 -24.10 11.81 -7.63
CA PHE A 327 -25.54 12.00 -7.81
C PHE A 327 -26.05 13.33 -7.26
N GLN A 328 -27.17 13.79 -7.80
CA GLN A 328 -27.85 15.04 -7.40
C GLN A 328 -29.24 14.76 -6.82
N ALA A 329 -29.83 15.71 -6.09
CA ALA A 329 -31.13 15.54 -5.41
C ALA A 329 -32.26 14.93 -6.28
N PRO A 330 -32.41 15.28 -7.57
CA PRO A 330 -33.42 14.66 -8.44
C PRO A 330 -33.21 13.15 -8.67
N ASP A 331 -31.98 12.65 -8.57
CA ASP A 331 -31.66 11.23 -8.79
C ASP A 331 -32.23 10.32 -7.68
N LEU A 332 -32.59 10.87 -6.51
CA LEU A 332 -33.10 10.10 -5.38
C LEU A 332 -34.43 9.41 -5.63
N GLU A 333 -35.25 9.94 -6.55
CA GLU A 333 -36.56 9.36 -6.84
C GLU A 333 -36.48 7.94 -7.38
N ALA A 334 -35.47 7.66 -8.22
CA ALA A 334 -35.25 6.34 -8.81
C ALA A 334 -34.75 5.29 -7.79
N VAL A 335 -34.27 5.73 -6.63
CA VAL A 335 -33.72 4.88 -5.56
C VAL A 335 -34.82 4.32 -4.66
N MET A 336 -35.95 5.02 -4.53
CA MET A 336 -37.07 4.62 -3.66
C MET A 336 -37.75 3.35 -4.19
N LEU A 337 -38.23 2.48 -3.29
CA LEU A 337 -38.91 1.25 -3.69
C LEU A 337 -40.41 1.49 -3.95
N SER A 338 -41.00 0.60 -4.74
CA SER A 338 -42.44 0.56 -4.92
C SER A 338 -43.12 -0.14 -3.73
N PRO A 339 -44.39 0.18 -3.44
CA PRO A 339 -45.13 -0.45 -2.34
C PRO A 339 -45.14 -1.98 -2.43
N GLU A 340 -45.28 -2.53 -3.64
CA GLU A 340 -45.34 -3.98 -3.87
C GLU A 340 -43.99 -4.64 -3.57
N THR A 341 -42.89 -3.96 -3.92
CA THR A 341 -41.53 -4.44 -3.66
C THR A 341 -41.26 -4.44 -2.16
N THR A 342 -41.56 -3.33 -1.48
CA THR A 342 -41.36 -3.19 -0.03
C THR A 342 -42.21 -4.20 0.73
N GLN A 343 -43.48 -4.37 0.35
CA GLN A 343 -44.38 -5.37 0.94
C GLN A 343 -43.82 -6.79 0.85
N THR A 344 -43.26 -7.15 -0.31
CA THR A 344 -42.65 -8.47 -0.54
C THR A 344 -41.41 -8.68 0.33
N LEU A 345 -40.56 -7.66 0.45
CA LEU A 345 -39.31 -7.75 1.20
C LEU A 345 -39.52 -7.88 2.72
N VAL A 346 -40.53 -7.19 3.26
CA VAL A 346 -40.82 -7.20 4.71
C VAL A 346 -41.87 -8.24 5.13
N GLU A 347 -42.36 -9.05 4.18
CA GLU A 347 -43.36 -10.11 4.41
C GLU A 347 -44.64 -9.63 5.12
N ALA A 348 -45.06 -8.39 4.82
CA ALA A 348 -46.28 -7.81 5.35
C ALA A 348 -47.41 -7.87 4.32
N THR A 349 -48.64 -7.68 4.78
CA THR A 349 -49.83 -7.60 3.94
C THR A 349 -50.38 -6.17 3.95
N HIS A 350 -51.09 -5.78 2.89
CA HIS A 350 -51.80 -4.49 2.80
C HIS A 350 -50.97 -3.23 3.13
N LEU A 351 -49.68 -3.21 2.77
CA LEU A 351 -48.84 -2.03 2.90
C LEU A 351 -49.22 -0.99 1.84
N SER A 352 -49.41 0.24 2.28
CA SER A 352 -49.69 1.38 1.41
C SER A 352 -48.81 2.56 1.80
N VAL A 353 -48.50 3.40 0.82
CA VAL A 353 -47.75 4.64 1.04
C VAL A 353 -48.61 5.60 1.87
N SER A 354 -48.06 6.10 2.97
CA SER A 354 -48.80 6.94 3.93
C SER A 354 -49.08 8.36 3.41
N GLY A 355 -48.37 8.81 2.38
CA GLY A 355 -48.51 10.14 1.78
C GLY A 355 -47.48 10.40 0.67
N PRO A 356 -47.44 11.59 0.06
CA PRO A 356 -46.39 11.93 -0.90
C PRO A 356 -45.01 11.86 -0.24
N ASP A 357 -43.96 11.64 -1.05
CA ASP A 357 -42.59 11.65 -0.56
C ASP A 357 -42.24 12.99 0.11
N THR A 358 -41.60 12.93 1.27
CA THR A 358 -41.07 14.11 1.96
C THR A 358 -39.70 14.43 1.37
N ILE A 359 -39.52 15.67 0.89
CA ILE A 359 -38.24 16.16 0.36
C ILE A 359 -37.68 17.19 1.36
N THR A 360 -36.54 16.86 1.96
CA THR A 360 -35.86 17.71 2.93
C THR A 360 -34.61 18.32 2.29
N PRO A 361 -34.51 19.65 2.14
CA PRO A 361 -33.29 20.28 1.63
C PRO A 361 -32.17 20.21 2.67
N ALA A 362 -30.92 20.31 2.19
CA ALA A 362 -29.76 20.37 3.09
C ALA A 362 -29.84 21.59 4.02
N ARG A 363 -29.57 21.39 5.31
CA ARG A 363 -29.61 22.45 6.33
C ARG A 363 -28.61 22.18 7.46
N ASP A 364 -28.20 23.22 8.16
CA ASP A 364 -27.41 23.06 9.38
C ASP A 364 -28.24 22.32 10.44
N ASN A 365 -27.61 21.38 11.14
CA ASN A 365 -28.25 20.63 12.19
C ASN A 365 -28.16 21.41 13.50
N THR A 366 -29.30 21.88 14.01
CA THR A 366 -29.39 22.65 15.27
C THR A 366 -29.86 21.79 16.44
N ALA A 367 -30.03 20.48 16.24
CA ALA A 367 -30.49 19.57 17.28
C ALA A 367 -29.41 19.36 18.36
N PRO A 368 -29.77 19.25 19.66
CA PRO A 368 -28.84 18.84 20.70
C PRO A 368 -28.35 17.41 20.38
N PRO A 369 -27.05 17.12 20.50
CA PRO A 369 -26.49 15.85 20.03
C PRO A 369 -27.04 14.67 20.82
N ASN A 370 -27.89 13.86 20.20
CA ASN A 370 -28.15 12.50 20.64
C ASN A 370 -27.31 11.55 19.77
N GLU A 371 -26.18 11.12 20.29
CA GLU A 371 -25.21 10.27 19.58
C GLU A 371 -25.76 8.90 19.17
N CYS A 372 -26.98 8.54 19.56
CA CYS A 372 -27.64 7.29 19.17
C CYS A 372 -28.67 7.42 18.04
N VAL A 373 -29.03 8.63 17.62
CA VAL A 373 -30.03 8.88 16.58
C VAL A 373 -29.37 9.33 15.29
N LEU A 374 -29.61 8.59 14.20
CA LEU A 374 -29.02 8.85 12.88
C LEU A 374 -29.20 10.30 12.39
N GLU A 375 -30.38 10.89 12.63
CA GLU A 375 -30.71 12.26 12.22
C GLU A 375 -29.81 13.32 12.88
N ASP A 376 -29.24 12.99 14.04
CA ASP A 376 -28.37 13.87 14.83
C ASP A 376 -26.88 13.65 14.54
N PHE A 377 -26.54 12.74 13.61
CA PHE A 377 -25.15 12.35 13.34
C PHE A 377 -24.38 13.34 12.46
N ALA A 378 -25.09 14.07 11.61
CA ALA A 378 -24.48 15.00 10.69
C ALA A 378 -24.62 16.44 11.21
N GLU A 379 -23.51 17.18 11.28
CA GLU A 379 -23.52 18.62 11.59
C GLU A 379 -24.34 19.42 10.55
N LYS A 380 -24.42 18.90 9.33
CA LYS A 380 -25.32 19.37 8.26
C LYS A 380 -26.18 18.22 7.80
N THR A 381 -27.50 18.35 7.95
CA THR A 381 -28.43 17.37 7.39
C THR A 381 -28.30 17.40 5.86
N PRO A 382 -28.00 16.26 5.20
CA PRO A 382 -27.94 16.19 3.74
C PRO A 382 -29.31 16.44 3.11
N SER A 383 -29.34 16.74 1.81
CA SER A 383 -30.61 16.72 1.07
C SER A 383 -31.13 15.29 1.03
N ALA A 384 -32.39 15.09 1.41
CA ALA A 384 -32.97 13.77 1.58
C ALA A 384 -34.35 13.66 0.92
N ARG A 385 -34.66 12.46 0.46
CA ARG A 385 -36.01 12.05 0.06
C ARG A 385 -36.44 10.89 0.95
N GLU A 386 -37.66 10.97 1.46
CA GLU A 386 -38.23 10.02 2.40
C GLU A 386 -39.60 9.54 1.92
N ARG A 387 -39.87 8.25 2.11
CA ARG A 387 -41.16 7.62 1.84
C ARG A 387 -41.55 6.73 3.01
N GLU A 388 -42.76 6.91 3.51
CA GLU A 388 -43.33 6.09 4.57
C GLU A 388 -44.41 5.13 4.04
N PHE A 389 -44.42 3.93 4.60
CA PHE A 389 -45.45 2.92 4.35
C PHE A 389 -46.07 2.49 5.67
N THR A 390 -47.38 2.29 5.64
CA THR A 390 -48.17 1.80 6.77
C THR A 390 -49.16 0.74 6.32
N GLY A 391 -49.33 -0.31 7.13
CA GLY A 391 -50.29 -1.38 6.88
C GLY A 391 -50.14 -2.47 7.93
N ASP A 392 -51.26 -3.07 8.39
CA ASP A 392 -51.27 -4.21 9.31
C ASP A 392 -50.40 -4.06 10.58
N GLY A 393 -50.33 -2.83 11.12
CA GLY A 393 -49.52 -2.50 12.29
C GLY A 393 -48.03 -2.27 12.00
N ALA A 394 -47.57 -2.60 10.79
CA ALA A 394 -46.22 -2.32 10.32
C ALA A 394 -46.06 -0.83 9.92
N TRP A 395 -44.86 -0.31 10.15
CA TRP A 395 -44.42 1.00 9.69
C TRP A 395 -43.01 0.88 9.13
N ILE A 396 -42.85 1.34 7.89
CA ILE A 396 -41.58 1.34 7.19
C ILE A 396 -41.27 2.76 6.74
N ARG A 397 -40.05 3.21 6.98
CA ARG A 397 -39.56 4.50 6.51
C ARG A 397 -38.30 4.29 5.68
N GLU A 398 -38.39 4.59 4.39
CA GLU A 398 -37.28 4.58 3.45
C GLU A 398 -36.72 6.00 3.31
N ARG A 399 -35.41 6.16 3.43
CA ARG A 399 -34.73 7.45 3.25
C ARG A 399 -33.51 7.29 2.37
N ALA A 400 -33.38 8.17 1.39
CA ALA A 400 -32.17 8.33 0.60
C ALA A 400 -31.62 9.74 0.81
N MET A 401 -30.33 9.86 1.13
CA MET A 401 -29.65 11.08 1.53
C MET A 401 -28.45 11.32 0.61
N ILE A 402 -28.27 12.56 0.15
CA ILE A 402 -27.17 12.95 -0.73
C ILE A 402 -26.13 13.78 0.02
N PHE A 403 -24.89 13.29 -0.06
CA PHE A 403 -23.69 13.96 0.41
C PHE A 403 -22.98 14.65 -0.75
N HIS A 404 -22.07 15.58 -0.43
CA HIS A 404 -21.35 16.32 -1.46
C HIS A 404 -20.41 15.44 -2.28
N SER A 405 -19.83 14.41 -1.65
CA SER A 405 -18.91 13.48 -2.28
C SER A 405 -19.06 12.06 -1.71
N PRO A 406 -18.59 11.02 -2.43
CA PRO A 406 -18.53 9.67 -1.88
C PRO A 406 -17.70 9.58 -0.60
N THR A 407 -16.64 10.38 -0.48
CA THR A 407 -15.82 10.45 0.74
C THR A 407 -16.63 10.89 1.95
N GLN A 408 -17.48 11.91 1.82
CA GLN A 408 -18.35 12.33 2.93
C GLN A 408 -19.39 11.27 3.30
N ALA A 409 -19.93 10.54 2.31
CA ALA A 409 -20.82 9.42 2.58
C ALA A 409 -20.09 8.28 3.32
N GLU A 410 -18.85 7.98 2.96
CA GLU A 410 -17.99 7.01 3.65
C GLU A 410 -17.71 7.43 5.10
N GLU A 411 -17.32 8.69 5.32
CA GLU A 411 -17.08 9.25 6.64
C GLU A 411 -18.35 9.20 7.51
N PHE A 412 -19.51 9.48 6.92
CA PHE A 412 -20.79 9.34 7.60
C PHE A 412 -21.07 7.88 7.99
N MET A 413 -20.84 6.92 7.09
CA MET A 413 -21.00 5.49 7.37
C MET A 413 -20.08 5.02 8.50
N ALA A 414 -18.80 5.38 8.45
CA ALA A 414 -17.81 5.03 9.47
C ALA A 414 -18.19 5.65 10.84
N GLY A 415 -18.53 6.93 10.88
CA GLY A 415 -18.97 7.59 12.10
C GLY A 415 -20.27 7.00 12.66
N SER A 416 -21.18 6.56 11.79
CA SER A 416 -22.44 5.92 12.20
C SER A 416 -22.18 4.55 12.81
N MET A 417 -21.23 3.78 12.26
CA MET A 417 -20.79 2.51 12.83
C MET A 417 -20.25 2.68 14.25
N ASP A 418 -19.34 3.64 14.45
CA ASP A 418 -18.73 3.88 15.77
C ASP A 418 -19.77 4.31 16.81
N ARG A 419 -20.65 5.25 16.45
CA ARG A 419 -21.71 5.75 17.33
C ARG A 419 -22.73 4.68 17.68
N TRP A 420 -23.23 3.94 16.69
CA TRP A 420 -24.17 2.84 16.94
C TRP A 420 -23.57 1.73 17.79
N ASN A 421 -22.29 1.45 17.64
CA ASN A 421 -21.60 0.49 18.51
C ASN A 421 -21.53 1.00 19.96
N ALA A 422 -21.33 2.31 20.17
CA ALA A 422 -21.33 2.92 21.51
C ALA A 422 -22.73 2.95 22.16
N CYS A 423 -23.79 2.95 21.36
CA CYS A 423 -25.17 3.00 21.83
C CYS A 423 -25.75 1.65 22.25
N ALA A 424 -25.05 0.54 22.01
CA ALA A 424 -25.54 -0.79 22.34
C ALA A 424 -25.90 -0.91 23.84
N GLY A 425 -27.15 -1.31 24.13
CA GLY A 425 -27.68 -1.44 25.49
C GLY A 425 -28.10 -0.13 26.16
N THR A 426 -27.93 1.02 25.51
CA THR A 426 -28.40 2.31 26.03
C THR A 426 -29.84 2.60 25.61
N THR A 427 -30.51 3.47 26.34
CA THR A 427 -31.85 3.97 25.98
C THR A 427 -31.76 5.44 25.58
N ALA A 428 -32.26 5.76 24.38
CA ALA A 428 -32.30 7.14 23.89
C ALA A 428 -33.64 7.45 23.20
N PRO A 429 -34.07 8.72 23.13
CA PRO A 429 -35.27 9.11 22.39
C PRO A 429 -35.05 9.01 20.88
N VAL A 430 -35.89 8.25 20.18
CA VAL A 430 -35.88 8.08 18.72
C VAL A 430 -37.19 8.64 18.15
N HIS A 431 -37.11 9.49 17.12
CA HIS A 431 -38.29 10.00 16.44
C HIS A 431 -38.91 8.96 15.52
N ARG A 432 -40.17 8.58 15.78
CA ARG A 432 -40.98 7.69 14.94
C ARG A 432 -42.38 8.23 14.83
N ARG A 433 -42.94 8.26 13.61
CA ARG A 433 -44.27 8.81 13.33
C ARG A 433 -44.46 10.24 13.87
N GLY A 434 -43.38 11.04 13.84
CA GLY A 434 -43.39 12.42 14.34
C GLY A 434 -43.26 12.59 15.87
N GLU A 435 -43.11 11.50 16.63
CA GLU A 435 -42.99 11.55 18.09
C GLU A 435 -41.66 10.97 18.58
N ALA A 436 -41.04 11.60 19.57
CA ALA A 436 -39.85 11.08 20.24
C ALA A 436 -40.24 9.99 21.25
N GLN A 437 -39.79 8.76 21.03
CA GLN A 437 -40.08 7.61 21.89
C GLN A 437 -38.77 7.08 22.49
N PRO A 438 -38.70 6.78 23.81
CA PRO A 438 -37.50 6.17 24.40
C PRO A 438 -37.35 4.73 23.88
N ARG A 439 -36.19 4.39 23.33
CA ARG A 439 -35.90 3.08 22.75
C ARG A 439 -34.56 2.54 23.26
N THR A 440 -34.51 1.25 23.57
CA THR A 440 -33.28 0.57 23.97
C THR A 440 -32.63 -0.08 22.74
N PHE A 441 -31.39 0.30 22.46
CA PHE A 441 -30.65 -0.17 21.29
C PHE A 441 -30.03 -1.55 21.54
N GLY A 442 -30.12 -2.41 20.55
CA GLY A 442 -29.48 -3.73 20.53
C GLY A 442 -28.04 -3.67 20.02
N THR A 443 -27.50 -4.83 19.70
CA THR A 443 -26.14 -4.96 19.14
C THR A 443 -26.11 -4.58 17.67
N LEU A 444 -25.08 -3.83 17.27
CA LEU A 444 -24.80 -3.54 15.87
C LEU A 444 -24.56 -4.82 15.06
N GLY A 445 -25.28 -4.97 13.97
CA GLY A 445 -25.03 -5.96 12.91
C GLY A 445 -24.36 -5.31 11.71
N VAL A 446 -23.47 -6.03 11.05
CA VAL A 446 -22.82 -5.60 9.80
C VAL A 446 -22.87 -6.75 8.81
N GLN A 447 -23.50 -6.53 7.65
CA GLN A 447 -23.57 -7.50 6.56
C GLN A 447 -23.46 -6.79 5.22
N GLU A 448 -22.50 -7.19 4.37
CA GLU A 448 -22.31 -6.64 3.02
C GLU A 448 -22.29 -5.09 2.95
N ASN A 449 -21.56 -4.42 3.85
CA ASN A 449 -21.56 -2.95 4.01
C ASN A 449 -22.94 -2.34 4.31
N ILE A 450 -23.80 -3.11 4.99
CA ILE A 450 -25.06 -2.64 5.58
C ILE A 450 -24.90 -2.74 7.09
N LEU A 451 -25.01 -1.61 7.77
CA LEU A 451 -25.09 -1.51 9.22
C LEU A 451 -26.54 -1.71 9.62
N SER A 452 -26.80 -2.42 10.71
CA SER A 452 -28.15 -2.55 11.25
C SER A 452 -28.16 -2.54 12.75
N VAL A 453 -29.11 -1.83 13.36
CA VAL A 453 -29.30 -1.82 14.81
C VAL A 453 -30.76 -2.10 15.12
N PRO A 454 -31.08 -3.24 15.75
CA PRO A 454 -32.40 -3.49 16.28
C PRO A 454 -32.61 -2.65 17.54
N ASP A 455 -33.85 -2.27 17.83
CA ASP A 455 -34.18 -1.58 19.06
C ASP A 455 -35.56 -1.98 19.57
N SER A 456 -35.75 -1.85 20.88
CA SER A 456 -36.99 -2.25 21.56
C SER A 456 -37.56 -1.13 22.43
N ALA A 457 -38.85 -1.23 22.77
CA ALA A 457 -39.41 -0.43 23.86
C ALA A 457 -38.64 -0.73 25.17
N PRO A 458 -38.48 0.23 26.11
CA PRO A 458 -37.60 0.05 27.27
C PRO A 458 -37.97 -1.13 28.18
N ALA A 459 -39.25 -1.52 28.20
CA ALA A 459 -39.76 -2.65 28.96
C ALA A 459 -39.68 -4.00 28.21
N SER A 460 -39.29 -4.01 26.93
CA SER A 460 -39.21 -5.20 26.08
C SER A 460 -37.76 -5.58 25.80
N ARG A 461 -37.49 -6.89 25.79
CA ARG A 461 -36.21 -7.45 25.31
C ARG A 461 -36.28 -7.93 23.85
N VAL A 462 -37.48 -7.92 23.27
CA VAL A 462 -37.70 -8.29 21.87
C VAL A 462 -37.72 -7.01 21.06
N ALA A 463 -36.87 -6.93 20.05
CA ALA A 463 -36.84 -5.82 19.12
C ALA A 463 -38.12 -5.83 18.28
N ASP A 464 -38.86 -4.72 18.33
CA ASP A 464 -40.03 -4.44 17.49
C ASP A 464 -39.68 -3.54 16.30
N CYS A 465 -38.44 -3.04 16.23
CA CYS A 465 -37.92 -2.26 15.12
C CYS A 465 -36.45 -2.58 14.80
N THR A 466 -36.03 -2.28 13.59
CA THR A 466 -34.63 -2.30 13.18
C THR A 466 -34.35 -1.16 12.22
N GLN A 467 -33.25 -0.46 12.47
CA GLN A 467 -32.69 0.53 11.56
C GLN A 467 -31.60 -0.13 10.73
N ALA A 468 -31.58 0.11 9.43
CA ALA A 468 -30.52 -0.31 8.53
C ALA A 468 -29.94 0.90 7.78
N LEU A 469 -28.63 0.92 7.60
CA LEU A 469 -27.89 1.98 6.93
C LEU A 469 -26.90 1.39 5.94
N THR A 470 -26.88 1.89 4.72
CA THR A 470 -25.88 1.52 3.72
C THR A 470 -25.61 2.70 2.80
N ALA A 471 -24.59 2.62 1.96
CA ALA A 471 -24.25 3.69 1.06
C ALA A 471 -23.60 3.18 -0.22
N LYS A 472 -23.73 3.96 -1.29
CA LYS A 472 -23.14 3.70 -2.60
C LYS A 472 -22.93 5.03 -3.33
N SER A 473 -21.70 5.30 -3.75
CA SER A 473 -21.25 6.65 -4.15
C SER A 473 -21.53 7.68 -3.04
N ASN A 474 -22.04 8.86 -3.36
CA ASN A 474 -22.41 9.92 -2.44
C ASN A 474 -23.85 9.79 -1.88
N ILE A 475 -24.53 8.66 -2.11
CA ILE A 475 -25.86 8.40 -1.57
C ILE A 475 -25.76 7.47 -0.36
N VAL A 476 -26.36 7.88 0.75
CA VAL A 476 -26.58 7.05 1.94
C VAL A 476 -28.07 6.71 2.01
N ILE A 477 -28.38 5.45 2.28
CA ILE A 477 -29.73 4.93 2.43
C ILE A 477 -29.92 4.55 3.88
N ALA A 478 -31.01 5.03 4.49
CA ALA A 478 -31.45 4.67 5.82
C ALA A 478 -32.86 4.08 5.76
N VAL A 479 -33.08 2.97 6.43
CA VAL A 479 -34.36 2.28 6.45
C VAL A 479 -34.74 1.97 7.89
N ASP A 480 -35.95 2.32 8.29
CA ASP A 480 -36.56 1.85 9.52
C ASP A 480 -37.67 0.83 9.17
N VAL A 481 -37.63 -0.37 9.77
CA VAL A 481 -38.74 -1.33 9.70
C VAL A 481 -39.22 -1.65 11.10
N CYS A 482 -40.51 -1.44 11.35
CA CYS A 482 -41.15 -1.58 12.65
C CYS A 482 -42.45 -2.37 12.57
N GLY A 483 -42.78 -3.11 13.63
CA GLY A 483 -44.07 -3.78 13.79
C GLY A 483 -44.31 -4.97 12.86
N THR A 484 -43.29 -5.40 12.10
CA THR A 484 -43.33 -6.62 11.30
C THR A 484 -42.99 -7.85 12.15
N LYS A 485 -43.24 -9.06 11.62
CA LYS A 485 -42.85 -10.31 12.28
C LYS A 485 -41.33 -10.45 12.43
N ASP A 486 -40.59 -9.87 11.49
CA ASP A 486 -39.14 -9.88 11.42
C ASP A 486 -38.64 -8.46 11.05
N PRO A 487 -38.33 -7.61 12.03
CA PRO A 487 -37.85 -6.26 11.75
C PRO A 487 -36.46 -6.25 11.11
N SER A 488 -35.68 -7.34 11.22
CA SER A 488 -34.34 -7.43 10.62
C SER A 488 -34.36 -7.34 9.09
N ARG A 489 -35.52 -7.53 8.46
CA ARG A 489 -35.78 -7.29 7.03
C ARG A 489 -35.48 -5.86 6.57
N ALA A 490 -35.28 -4.90 7.49
CA ALA A 490 -34.70 -3.59 7.16
C ALA A 490 -33.41 -3.71 6.32
N VAL A 491 -32.57 -4.72 6.59
CA VAL A 491 -31.34 -4.98 5.82
C VAL A 491 -31.65 -5.31 4.36
N ALA A 492 -32.69 -6.12 4.10
CA ALA A 492 -33.09 -6.50 2.75
C ALA A 492 -33.66 -5.30 1.96
N VAL A 493 -34.41 -4.43 2.62
CA VAL A 493 -34.92 -3.19 2.02
C VAL A 493 -33.77 -2.23 1.70
N ALA A 494 -32.84 -2.02 2.63
CA ALA A 494 -31.66 -1.19 2.40
C ALA A 494 -30.78 -1.72 1.26
N TYR A 495 -30.59 -3.05 1.18
CA TYR A 495 -29.90 -3.72 0.09
C TYR A 495 -30.59 -3.46 -1.26
N ALA A 496 -31.92 -3.63 -1.32
CA ALA A 496 -32.69 -3.43 -2.54
C ALA A 496 -32.63 -1.98 -3.04
N MET A 497 -32.78 -1.00 -2.14
CA MET A 497 -32.61 0.42 -2.46
C MET A 497 -31.21 0.71 -3.00
N ARG A 498 -30.16 0.21 -2.35
CA ARG A 498 -28.76 0.43 -2.77
C ARG A 498 -28.50 -0.09 -4.18
N ASN A 499 -29.09 -1.22 -4.52
CA ASN A 499 -28.93 -1.82 -5.84
C ASN A 499 -29.67 -1.07 -6.96
N ARG A 500 -30.60 -0.15 -6.63
CA ARG A 500 -31.20 0.76 -7.62
C ARG A 500 -30.31 1.93 -8.01
N ILE A 501 -29.25 2.21 -7.24
CA ILE A 501 -28.27 3.24 -7.59
C ILE A 501 -27.43 2.72 -8.77
N PRO A 502 -27.45 3.39 -9.94
CA PRO A 502 -26.77 2.91 -11.14
C PRO A 502 -25.24 3.02 -11.01
N THR A 503 -24.51 2.25 -11.82
CA THR A 503 -23.03 2.20 -11.84
C THR A 503 -22.43 2.60 -13.18
N ASP A 504 -23.26 2.82 -14.19
CA ASP A 504 -22.90 3.00 -15.59
C ASP A 504 -22.88 4.45 -16.09
#